data_AF-A0A6J6BEA4-F1
#
_entry.id   AF-A0A6J6BEA4-F1
#
_cell.length_a   1.000
_cell.length_b   1.000
_cell.length_c   1.000
_cell.angle_alpha   90.00
_cell.angle_beta   90.00
_cell.angle_gamma   90.00
#
_symmetry.space_group_name_H-M   'P 1'
#
loop_
_entity.id
_entity.type
_entity.pdbx_description
1 polymer ?
#
loop_
_entity_poly.entity_id
_entity_poly.type
_entity_poly.pdbx_seq_one_letter_code
_entity_poly.pdbx_strand_id
1 'polypeptide(L)'
;MQLDAVINEATLNPSDIALQLRAADLEIVNGGVEAAFSRLLHVIKESSGEDRNKAKEHLLSLFALVDPSDPRLTAARSALANALF
;
A
#
# COMPACT_ATOMS: atom_id res chain seq x y z
N MET A 1 -19.60 2.09 6.78
CA MET A 1 -19.21 0.96 7.66
C MET A 1 -17.91 1.36 8.35
N GLN A 2 -17.48 0.68 9.43
CA GLN A 2 -16.28 1.11 10.19
C GLN A 2 -14.97 1.14 9.36
N LEU A 3 -14.94 0.50 8.18
CA LEU A 3 -13.82 0.51 7.24
C LEU A 3 -13.56 1.87 6.59
N ASP A 4 -14.60 2.64 6.26
CA ASP A 4 -14.47 3.95 5.62
C ASP A 4 -13.77 4.95 6.56
N ALA A 5 -13.94 4.78 7.88
CA ALA A 5 -13.35 5.65 8.88
C ALA A 5 -11.82 5.54 8.90
N VAL A 6 -11.26 4.33 8.83
CA VAL A 6 -9.81 4.10 8.86
C VAL A 6 -9.14 4.64 7.59
N ILE A 7 -9.75 4.43 6.42
CA ILE A 7 -9.24 4.96 5.14
C ILE A 7 -9.24 6.49 5.14
N ASN A 8 -10.31 7.10 5.67
CA ASN A 8 -10.39 8.56 5.82
C ASN A 8 -9.36 9.09 6.82
N GLU A 9 -9.23 8.44 7.99
CA GLU A 9 -8.23 8.81 9.00
C GLU A 9 -6.81 8.70 8.45
N ALA A 10 -6.51 7.65 7.68
CA ALA A 10 -5.23 7.48 6.99
C ALA A 10 -4.98 8.62 6.00
N THR A 11 -6.01 9.00 5.24
CA THR A 11 -5.92 10.12 4.29
C THR A 11 -5.62 11.45 4.99
N LEU A 12 -6.15 11.65 6.21
CA LEU A 12 -5.89 12.83 7.03
C LEU A 12 -4.53 12.79 7.74
N ASN A 13 -3.93 11.61 7.92
CA ASN A 13 -2.64 11.40 8.59
C ASN A 13 -1.65 10.64 7.68
N PRO A 14 -1.20 11.25 6.57
CA PRO A 14 -0.39 10.55 5.56
C PRO A 14 0.97 10.06 6.10
N SER A 15 1.49 10.67 7.15
CA SER A 15 2.75 10.28 7.81
C SER A 15 2.60 9.16 8.84
N ASP A 16 1.37 8.78 9.22
CA ASP A 16 1.14 7.65 10.14
C ASP A 16 1.24 6.34 9.36
N ILE A 17 2.43 5.74 9.39
CA ILE A 17 2.75 4.53 8.65
C ILE A 17 1.84 3.37 9.04
N ALA A 18 1.60 3.17 10.34
CA ALA A 18 0.76 2.07 10.81
C ALA A 18 -0.68 2.21 10.30
N LEU A 19 -1.18 3.44 10.25
CA LEU A 19 -2.49 3.74 9.71
C LEU A 19 -2.56 3.56 8.19
N GLN A 20 -1.51 3.92 7.45
CA GLN A 20 -1.43 3.65 6.01
C GLN A 20 -1.44 2.15 5.70
N LEU A 21 -0.70 1.33 6.46
CA LEU A 21 -0.69 -0.12 6.30
C LEU A 21 -2.09 -0.71 6.49
N ARG A 22 -2.76 -0.32 7.59
CA ARG A 22 -4.13 -0.78 7.87
C ARG A 22 -5.12 -0.33 6.81
N ALA A 23 -5.02 0.91 6.33
CA ALA A 23 -5.89 1.38 5.26
C ALA A 23 -5.69 0.59 3.96
N ALA A 24 -4.44 0.24 3.61
CA ALA A 24 -4.15 -0.59 2.45
C ALA A 24 -4.77 -2.01 2.57
N ASP A 25 -4.75 -2.60 3.77
CA ASP A 25 -5.41 -3.90 4.02
C ASP A 25 -6.92 -3.80 3.78
N LEU A 26 -7.56 -2.75 4.30
CA LEU A 26 -8.99 -2.54 4.12
C LEU A 26 -9.36 -2.25 2.67
N GLU A 27 -8.50 -1.52 1.95
CA GLU A 27 -8.66 -1.30 0.52
C GLU A 27 -8.64 -2.63 -0.25
N ILE A 28 -7.70 -3.54 0.05
CA ILE A 28 -7.67 -4.89 -0.56
C ILE A 28 -8.92 -5.69 -0.24
N VAL A 29 -9.36 -5.72 1.02
CA VAL A 29 -10.57 -6.44 1.45
C VAL A 29 -11.81 -5.95 0.70
N ASN A 30 -11.86 -4.65 0.37
CA ASN A 30 -12.93 -4.04 -0.41
C ASN A 30 -12.75 -4.17 -1.94
N GLY A 31 -11.73 -4.89 -2.41
CA GLY A 31 -11.41 -5.06 -3.84
C GLY A 31 -10.66 -3.87 -4.47
N GLY A 32 -10.31 -2.85 -3.67
CA GLY A 32 -9.55 -1.66 -4.04
C GLY A 32 -8.05 -1.92 -4.17
N VAL A 33 -7.66 -2.87 -5.04
CA VAL A 33 -6.25 -3.26 -5.26
C VAL A 33 -5.36 -2.08 -5.64
N GLU A 34 -5.82 -1.25 -6.56
CA GLU A 34 -5.06 -0.09 -7.03
C GLU A 34 -4.85 0.96 -5.93
N ALA A 35 -5.88 1.20 -5.11
CA ALA A 35 -5.80 2.14 -3.99
C ALA A 35 -4.78 1.68 -2.95
N ALA A 36 -4.84 0.41 -2.55
CA ALA A 36 -3.91 -0.19 -1.61
C ALA A 36 -2.45 -0.11 -2.09
N PHE A 37 -2.20 -0.47 -3.35
CA PHE A 37 -0.86 -0.43 -3.92
C PHE A 37 -0.34 1.00 -4.03
N SER A 38 -1.17 1.93 -4.52
CA SER A 38 -0.80 3.34 -4.62
C SER A 38 -0.44 3.94 -3.26
N ARG A 39 -1.23 3.63 -2.22
CA ARG A 39 -1.00 4.08 -0.85
C ARG A 39 0.35 3.64 -0.31
N LEU A 40 0.66 2.35 -0.42
CA LEU A 40 1.95 1.83 0.08
C LEU A 40 3.13 2.29 -0.76
N LEU A 41 2.97 2.43 -2.08
CA LEU A 41 4.00 3.02 -2.93
C LEU A 41 4.30 4.46 -2.55
N HIS A 42 3.29 5.26 -2.19
CA HIS A 42 3.49 6.60 -1.66
C HIS A 42 4.28 6.57 -0.35
N VAL A 43 3.88 5.72 0.60
CA VAL A 43 4.64 5.53 1.85
C VAL A 43 6.10 5.17 1.58
N ILE A 44 6.38 4.23 0.68
CA ILE A 44 7.74 3.79 0.37
C ILE A 44 8.60 4.92 -0.22
N LYS A 45 7.98 5.87 -0.94
CA LYS A 45 8.66 7.04 -1.50
C LYS A 45 8.96 8.11 -0.46
N GLU A 46 8.02 8.36 0.46
CA GLU A 46 8.13 9.42 1.46
C GLU A 46 8.88 8.99 2.74
N SER A 47 9.03 7.69 2.97
CA SER A 47 9.69 7.14 4.16
C SER A 47 11.11 6.65 3.89
N SER A 48 11.87 6.42 4.96
CA SER A 48 13.23 5.88 4.91
C SER A 48 13.49 4.91 6.06
N GLY A 49 14.62 4.20 6.02
CA GLY A 49 15.01 3.28 7.10
C GLY A 49 13.99 2.17 7.35
N GLU A 50 13.63 1.99 8.62
CA GLU A 50 12.74 0.91 9.06
C GLU A 50 11.31 1.06 8.53
N ASP A 51 10.78 2.28 8.48
CA ASP A 51 9.41 2.53 8.02
C ASP A 51 9.23 2.19 6.54
N ARG A 52 10.24 2.53 5.72
CA ARG A 52 10.28 2.15 4.32
C ARG A 52 10.32 0.63 4.14
N ASN A 53 11.09 -0.06 4.98
CA ASN A 53 11.15 -1.52 4.96
C ASN A 53 9.82 -2.16 5.34
N LYS A 54 9.16 -1.67 6.40
CA LYS A 54 7.82 -2.13 6.81
C LYS A 54 6.81 -2.00 5.67
N ALA A 55 6.75 -0.83 5.03
CA ALA A 55 5.83 -0.59 3.92
C ALA A 55 6.11 -1.47 2.70
N LYS A 56 7.40 -1.71 2.39
CA LYS A 56 7.82 -2.62 1.32
C LYS A 56 7.40 -4.06 1.62
N GLU A 57 7.69 -4.56 2.82
CA GLU A 57 7.32 -5.93 3.22
C GLU A 57 5.80 -6.12 3.15
N HIS A 58 5.04 -5.16 3.65
CA HIS A 58 3.58 -5.18 3.61
C HIS A 58 3.05 -5.19 2.17
N LEU A 59 3.60 -4.34 1.29
CA LEU A 59 3.22 -4.31 -0.12
C LEU A 59 3.49 -5.65 -0.82
N LEU A 60 4.62 -6.30 -0.51
CA LEU A 60 4.93 -7.63 -1.04
C LEU A 60 3.95 -8.70 -0.54
N SER A 61 3.51 -8.61 0.72
CA SER A 61 2.45 -9.48 1.23
C SER A 61 1.13 -9.28 0.47
N LEU A 62 0.75 -8.03 0.18
CA LEU A 62 -0.46 -7.75 -0.62
C LEU A 62 -0.34 -8.25 -2.06
N PHE A 63 0.84 -8.16 -2.67
CA PHE A 63 1.10 -8.72 -4.00
C PHE A 63 0.84 -10.23 -4.07
N ALA A 64 1.10 -10.97 -2.99
CA ALA A 64 0.86 -12.41 -2.93
C ALA A 64 -0.64 -12.78 -2.91
N LEU A 65 -1.53 -11.81 -2.66
CA LEU A 65 -2.99 -12.00 -2.63
C LEU A 65 -3.66 -11.78 -3.99
N VAL A 66 -2.92 -11.25 -4.97
CA VAL A 66 -3.45 -10.87 -6.29
C VAL A 66 -2.96 -11.85 -7.36
N ASP A 67 -3.81 -12.12 -8.35
CA ASP A 67 -3.44 -12.98 -9.48
C ASP A 67 -2.18 -12.44 -10.19
N PRO A 68 -1.16 -13.27 -10.47
CA PRO A 68 0.06 -12.87 -11.15
C PRO A 68 -0.14 -12.19 -12.52
N SER A 69 -1.26 -12.48 -13.20
CA SER A 69 -1.63 -11.91 -14.50
C SER A 69 -2.36 -10.56 -14.39
N ASP A 70 -2.70 -10.11 -13.18
CA ASP A 70 -3.37 -8.82 -12.99
C ASP A 70 -2.46 -7.67 -13.46
N PRO A 71 -2.91 -6.83 -14.40
CA PRO A 71 -2.11 -5.72 -14.90
C PRO A 71 -1.75 -4.70 -13.80
N ARG A 72 -2.60 -4.57 -12.77
CA ARG A 72 -2.35 -3.67 -11.62
C ARG A 72 -1.17 -4.15 -10.77
N LEU A 73 -1.04 -5.48 -10.59
CA LEU A 73 0.10 -6.07 -9.89
C LEU A 73 1.40 -5.84 -10.66
N THR A 74 1.38 -6.05 -11.98
CA THR A 74 2.54 -5.81 -12.84
C THR A 74 2.97 -4.34 -12.80
N ALA A 75 2.02 -3.41 -12.89
CA ALA A 75 2.30 -1.98 -12.78
C ALA A 75 2.89 -1.59 -11.40
N ALA A 76 2.32 -2.14 -10.31
CA ALA A 76 2.79 -1.86 -8.96
C ALA A 76 4.21 -2.40 -8.69
N ARG A 77 4.56 -3.57 -9.22
CA ARG A 77 5.94 -4.11 -9.16
C ARG A 77 6.94 -3.21 -9.86
N SER A 78 6.61 -2.71 -11.04
CA SER A 78 7.45 -1.75 -11.77
C SER A 78 7.59 -0.44 -10.99
N ALA A 79 6.51 0.06 -10.41
CA ALA A 79 6.53 1.27 -9.58
C ALA A 79 7.37 1.10 -8.31
N LEU A 80 7.33 -0.09 -7.68
CA LEU A 80 8.16 -0.41 -6.52
C LEU A 80 9.63 -0.41 -6.90
N ALA A 81 10.00 -1.07 -8.00
CA ALA A 81 11.38 -1.05 -8.50
C ALA A 81 11.86 0.39 -8.71
N ASN A 82 11.09 1.22 -9.42
CA ASN A 82 11.41 2.63 -9.65
C ASN A 82 11.49 3.48 -8.38
N ALA A 83 10.77 3.12 -7.32
CA ALA A 83 10.88 3.83 -6.05
C ALA A 83 12.20 3.48 -5.33
N LEU A 84 12.72 2.27 -5.50
CA LEU A 84 13.89 1.74 -4.79
C LEU A 84 15.25 2.13 -5.43
N PHE A 85 15.25 2.56 -6.68
CA PHE A 85 16.44 2.99 -7.43
C PHE A 85 16.46 4.50 -7.62
#